data_AF-A0A935B8E5-F1
#
_entry.id   AF-A0A935B8E5-F1
#
_cell.length_a   1.000
_cell.length_b   1.000
_cell.length_c   1.000
_cell.angle_alpha   90.00
_cell.angle_beta   90.00
_cell.angle_gamma   90.00
#
_symmetry.space_group_name_H-M   'P 1'
#
loop_
_entity.id
_entity.type
_entity.pdbx_description
1 polymer ?
#
loop_
_entity_poly.entity_id
_entity_poly.type
_entity_poly.pdbx_seq_one_letter_code
_entity_poly.pdbx_strand_id
1 'polypeptide(L)'
;MPAGNALLPRLLLLACGCASSTLAAQAPPARCDLKQAADGEYTAQTGQSERLADISRTTLGRFDALMKSRPWKPDAPVRDQMNTDERQALVGIQVQMQANLVAQLFESRRERDIRVISRMAGIADALAHASPTLPADQASDDYFLLTLLSGMESVNRPAIEESATPDSRACTLEHALWDAAVEVANQGAAMPELKHMAFTTSKLAQKYGNPIPPSEELEPTDRELFNSLVPALQRMRATRVHAESLMKLALLESTSKAMLRALHQDQNEMPGDISYTGTTWQRWAQQGQVTPGQHQMVAVLNAINQRIPADAPASARRAE
;
A
#
# COMPACT_ATOMS: atom_id res chain seq x y z
N MET A 1 19.55 -14.56 -80.28
CA MET A 1 19.54 -16.01 -80.62
C MET A 1 20.99 -16.50 -80.62
N PRO A 2 21.34 -17.73 -80.25
CA PRO A 2 20.94 -18.56 -79.12
C PRO A 2 22.13 -18.89 -78.17
N ALA A 3 21.81 -19.57 -77.07
CA ALA A 3 22.56 -20.54 -76.25
C ALA A 3 24.10 -20.63 -76.26
N GLY A 4 24.67 -20.83 -75.06
CA GLY A 4 25.79 -21.77 -74.89
C GLY A 4 26.77 -21.50 -73.74
N ASN A 5 26.53 -22.14 -72.60
CA ASN A 5 27.48 -22.63 -71.59
C ASN A 5 28.77 -21.84 -71.29
N ALA A 6 28.88 -21.37 -70.05
CA ALA A 6 30.16 -21.33 -69.35
C ALA A 6 30.00 -21.79 -67.88
N LEU A 7 30.92 -22.64 -67.49
CA LEU A 7 30.99 -23.39 -66.24
C LEU A 7 31.33 -22.52 -65.02
N LEU A 8 30.77 -22.92 -63.87
CA LEU A 8 31.25 -22.73 -62.48
C LEU A 8 32.76 -23.11 -62.32
N PRO A 9 33.47 -22.89 -61.17
CA PRO A 9 33.01 -22.57 -59.78
C PRO A 9 33.94 -21.63 -58.94
N ARG A 10 33.45 -21.25 -57.74
CA ARG A 10 34.10 -21.36 -56.39
C ARG A 10 33.62 -20.22 -55.47
N LEU A 11 32.63 -20.48 -54.61
CA LEU A 11 32.81 -20.87 -53.20
C LEU A 11 33.59 -19.82 -52.38
N LEU A 12 32.84 -18.88 -51.81
CA LEU A 12 33.19 -18.19 -50.57
C LEU A 12 31.93 -18.21 -49.68
N LEU A 13 31.96 -19.12 -48.70
CA LEU A 13 30.97 -19.22 -47.63
C LEU A 13 31.03 -17.93 -46.78
N LEU A 14 30.02 -17.07 -46.89
CA LEU A 14 29.65 -16.16 -45.81
C LEU A 14 28.63 -16.87 -44.93
N ALA A 15 29.07 -17.28 -43.75
CA ALA A 15 28.20 -17.72 -42.67
C ALA A 15 27.41 -16.51 -42.16
N CYS A 16 26.18 -16.34 -42.65
CA CYS A 16 25.16 -15.55 -41.96
C CYS A 16 24.81 -16.29 -40.67
N GLY A 17 25.34 -15.81 -39.54
CA GLY A 17 24.84 -16.17 -38.23
C GLY A 17 23.41 -15.67 -38.10
N CYS A 18 22.44 -16.57 -38.26
CA CYS A 18 21.09 -16.37 -37.76
C CYS A 18 21.17 -16.30 -36.23
N ALA A 19 21.26 -15.08 -35.70
CA ALA A 19 20.90 -14.82 -34.31
C ALA A 19 19.39 -15.04 -34.20
N SER A 20 19.01 -16.30 -33.97
CA SER A 20 17.69 -16.64 -33.45
C SER A 20 17.62 -16.02 -32.06
N SER A 21 17.12 -14.79 -32.00
CA SER A 21 16.62 -14.19 -30.77
C SER A 21 15.42 -15.03 -30.33
N THR A 22 15.71 -16.14 -29.63
CA THR A 22 14.74 -16.72 -28.71
C THR A 22 14.41 -15.62 -27.73
N LEU A 23 13.27 -14.96 -27.95
CA LEU A 23 12.47 -14.37 -26.90
C LEU A 23 12.34 -15.47 -25.84
N ALA A 24 13.25 -15.47 -24.87
CA ALA A 24 13.05 -16.16 -23.63
C ALA A 24 11.75 -15.57 -23.10
N ALA A 25 10.68 -16.34 -23.21
CA ALA A 25 9.46 -16.08 -22.49
C ALA A 25 9.90 -15.93 -21.03
N GLN A 26 9.95 -14.69 -20.55
CA GLN A 26 10.12 -14.43 -19.13
C GLN A 26 9.01 -15.22 -18.48
N ALA A 27 9.40 -16.18 -17.63
CA ALA A 27 8.45 -16.86 -16.77
C ALA A 27 7.57 -15.78 -16.14
N PRO A 28 6.23 -15.97 -16.08
CA PRO A 28 5.38 -15.02 -15.38
C PRO A 28 6.02 -14.73 -14.02
N PRO A 29 6.11 -13.46 -13.60
CA PRO A 29 6.77 -13.10 -12.35
C PRO A 29 6.20 -13.99 -11.26
N ALA A 30 7.08 -14.56 -10.42
CA ALA A 30 6.67 -15.38 -9.30
C ALA A 30 5.65 -14.58 -8.49
N ARG A 31 4.42 -15.09 -8.39
CA ARG A 31 3.33 -14.40 -7.69
C ARG A 31 3.80 -13.98 -6.30
N CYS A 32 3.66 -12.70 -6.00
CA CYS A 32 4.06 -12.12 -4.74
C CYS A 32 2.99 -12.43 -3.69
N ASP A 33 3.29 -13.32 -2.76
CA ASP A 33 2.40 -13.60 -1.63
C ASP A 33 2.27 -12.37 -0.73
N LEU A 34 1.06 -12.10 -0.21
CA LEU A 34 0.77 -10.90 0.58
C LEU A 34 1.61 -10.82 1.86
N LYS A 35 1.84 -11.96 2.52
CA LYS A 35 2.68 -12.00 3.73
C LYS A 35 4.13 -11.70 3.35
N GLN A 36 4.64 -12.33 2.30
CA GLN A 36 5.99 -12.06 1.80
C GLN A 36 6.19 -10.58 1.43
N ALA A 37 5.20 -9.96 0.78
CA ALA A 37 5.21 -8.55 0.42
C ALA A 37 5.25 -7.64 1.65
N ALA A 38 4.38 -7.91 2.63
CA ALA A 38 4.31 -7.16 3.88
C ALA A 38 5.61 -7.28 4.68
N ASP A 39 6.14 -8.50 4.85
CA ASP A 39 7.39 -8.75 5.58
C ASP A 39 8.60 -8.09 4.88
N GLY A 40 8.63 -8.13 3.55
CA GLY A 40 9.67 -7.49 2.75
C GLY A 40 9.66 -5.96 2.89
N GLU A 41 8.49 -5.33 2.76
CA GLU A 41 8.35 -3.89 2.96
C GLU A 41 8.62 -3.47 4.40
N TYR A 42 8.15 -4.26 5.37
CA TYR A 42 8.42 -4.02 6.78
C TYR A 42 9.92 -4.05 7.07
N THR A 43 10.64 -5.04 6.56
CA THR A 43 12.09 -5.17 6.71
C THR A 43 12.83 -4.00 6.05
N ALA A 44 12.44 -3.62 4.83
CA ALA A 44 13.02 -2.48 4.14
C ALA A 44 12.81 -1.18 4.94
N GLN A 45 11.62 -1.02 5.52
CA GLN A 45 11.24 0.12 6.33
C GLN A 45 12.04 0.19 7.64
N THR A 46 12.15 -0.93 8.37
CA THR A 46 12.98 -1.01 9.58
C THR A 46 14.45 -0.71 9.27
N GLY A 47 14.97 -1.15 8.13
CA GLY A 47 16.32 -0.80 7.69
C GLY A 47 16.52 0.71 7.47
N GLN A 48 15.50 1.47 7.06
CA GLN A 48 15.58 2.93 7.00
C GLN A 48 15.55 3.56 8.39
N SER A 49 14.69 3.07 9.29
CA SER A 49 14.64 3.48 10.69
C SER A 49 16.00 3.29 11.40
N GLU A 50 16.69 2.18 11.14
CA GLU A 50 18.04 1.90 11.65
C GLU A 50 19.07 2.91 11.13
N ARG A 51 19.05 3.19 9.81
CA ARG A 51 19.94 4.22 9.22
C ARG A 51 19.71 5.60 9.85
N LEU A 52 18.46 6.00 10.07
CA LEU A 52 18.15 7.25 10.75
C LEU A 52 18.63 7.25 12.20
N ALA A 53 18.58 6.11 12.89
CA ALA A 53 19.15 5.98 14.24
C ALA A 53 20.67 6.15 14.24
N ASP A 54 21.38 5.66 13.21
CA ASP A 54 22.83 5.85 13.05
C ASP A 54 23.20 7.30 12.73
N ILE A 55 22.42 7.98 11.88
CA ILE A 55 22.58 9.42 11.64
C ILE A 55 22.36 10.19 12.94
N SER A 56 21.33 9.85 13.73
CA SER A 56 21.08 10.47 15.03
C SER A 56 22.23 10.26 16.02
N ARG A 57 22.79 9.04 16.09
CA ARG A 57 23.99 8.76 16.91
C ARG A 57 25.19 9.61 16.48
N THR A 58 25.39 9.75 15.17
CA THR A 58 26.46 10.58 14.62
C THR A 58 26.27 12.07 14.98
N THR A 59 25.05 12.58 14.86
CA THR A 59 24.71 13.96 15.23
C THR A 59 24.90 14.23 16.72
N LEU A 60 24.48 13.29 17.59
CA LEU A 60 24.74 13.38 19.03
C LEU A 60 26.23 13.33 19.36
N GLY A 61 27.02 12.54 18.63
CA GLY A 61 28.48 12.54 18.76
C GLY A 61 29.11 13.89 18.41
N ARG A 62 28.60 14.58 17.38
CA ARG A 62 29.02 15.96 17.04
C ARG A 62 28.64 16.95 18.13
N PHE A 63 27.46 16.82 18.73
CA PHE A 63 27.04 17.62 19.87
C PHE A 63 27.98 17.41 21.06
N ASP A 64 28.24 16.16 21.44
CA ASP A 64 29.14 15.82 22.55
C ASP A 64 30.56 16.34 22.32
N ALA A 65 31.09 16.21 21.09
CA ALA A 65 32.39 16.77 20.72
C ALA A 65 32.42 18.30 20.83
N LEU A 66 31.37 19.00 20.40
CA LEU A 66 31.25 20.45 20.58
C LEU A 66 31.23 20.81 22.07
N MET A 67 30.43 20.10 22.87
CA MET A 67 30.31 20.31 24.32
C MET A 67 31.58 19.93 25.10
N LYS A 68 32.46 19.10 24.55
CA LYS A 68 33.75 18.73 25.16
C LYS A 68 34.96 19.44 24.55
N SER A 69 34.75 20.28 23.53
CA SER A 69 35.82 20.96 22.82
C SER A 69 36.70 21.83 23.72
N ARG A 70 36.12 22.38 24.78
CA ARG A 70 36.80 23.15 25.83
C ARG A 70 35.96 23.18 27.11
N PRO A 71 36.54 23.54 28.27
CA PRO A 71 35.76 23.73 29.50
C PRO A 71 34.79 24.91 29.36
N TRP A 72 33.53 24.66 29.70
CA TRP A 72 32.48 25.68 29.81
C TRP A 72 32.35 26.15 31.25
N LYS A 73 32.12 27.44 31.43
CA LYS A 73 31.86 28.00 32.75
C LYS A 73 30.42 27.66 33.18
N PRO A 74 30.20 27.09 34.39
CA PRO A 74 28.89 26.63 34.82
C PRO A 74 27.91 27.76 35.17
N ASP A 75 28.41 28.97 35.39
CA ASP A 75 27.68 30.16 35.83
C ASP A 75 27.12 31.01 34.68
N ALA A 76 27.39 30.63 33.42
CA ALA A 76 26.87 31.33 32.25
C ALA A 76 26.26 30.36 31.23
N PRO A 77 25.21 30.74 30.49
CA PRO A 77 24.68 29.92 29.40
C PRO A 77 25.77 29.58 28.38
N VAL A 78 25.86 28.30 27.99
CA VAL A 78 26.89 27.82 27.05
C VAL A 78 26.85 28.59 25.73
N ARG A 79 25.66 28.92 25.24
CA ARG A 79 25.45 29.67 23.99
C ARG A 79 26.13 31.04 24.01
N ASP A 80 26.17 31.71 25.16
CA ASP A 80 26.75 33.06 25.29
C ASP A 80 28.28 33.00 25.38
N GLN A 81 28.81 31.84 25.76
CA GLN A 81 30.24 31.56 25.80
C GLN A 81 30.79 31.14 24.45
N MET A 82 29.95 30.70 23.51
CA MET A 82 30.36 30.19 22.20
C MET A 82 30.83 31.31 21.26
N ASN A 83 31.89 31.05 20.50
CA ASN A 83 32.28 31.87 19.37
C ASN A 83 31.28 31.70 18.19
N THR A 84 31.48 32.46 17.11
CA THR A 84 30.57 32.42 15.95
C THR A 84 30.52 31.05 15.30
N ASP A 85 31.65 30.37 15.14
CA ASP A 85 31.75 29.07 14.47
C ASP A 85 31.10 27.96 15.31
N GLU A 86 31.35 27.96 16.63
CA GLU A 86 30.72 27.07 17.60
C GLU A 86 29.19 27.25 17.60
N ARG A 87 28.70 28.50 17.50
CA ARG A 87 27.26 28.78 17.37
C ARG A 87 26.68 28.26 16.07
N GLN A 88 27.36 28.45 14.95
CA GLN A 88 26.91 27.92 13.65
C GLN A 88 26.87 26.40 13.67
N ALA A 89 27.89 25.74 14.24
CA ALA A 89 27.91 24.30 14.42
C ALA A 89 26.74 23.81 15.30
N LEU A 90 26.47 24.49 16.42
CA LEU A 90 25.34 24.16 17.29
C LEU A 90 23.99 24.29 16.56
N VAL A 91 23.79 25.36 15.80
CA VAL A 91 22.55 25.55 15.01
C VAL A 91 22.39 24.45 13.98
N GLY A 92 23.45 24.09 13.24
CA GLY A 92 23.41 22.99 12.28
C GLY A 92 23.09 21.63 12.94
N ILE A 93 23.67 21.37 14.12
CA ILE A 93 23.37 20.17 14.91
C ILE A 93 21.89 20.16 15.35
N GLN A 94 21.36 21.28 15.83
CA GLN A 94 19.96 21.39 16.25
C GLN A 94 18.99 21.12 15.10
N VAL A 95 19.23 21.72 13.93
CA VAL A 95 18.44 21.50 12.71
C VAL A 95 18.48 20.03 12.30
N GLN A 96 19.66 19.41 12.30
CA GLN A 96 19.81 17.99 11.96
C GLN A 96 19.12 17.07 12.97
N MET A 97 19.20 17.38 14.27
CA MET A 97 18.50 16.61 15.31
C MET A 97 16.99 16.69 15.14
N GLN A 98 16.43 17.89 14.90
CA GLN A 98 15.01 18.07 14.65
C GLN A 98 14.57 17.33 13.38
N ALA A 99 15.31 17.49 12.28
CA ALA A 99 15.03 16.78 11.04
C ALA A 99 15.04 15.26 11.23
N ASN A 100 16.05 14.71 11.92
CA ASN A 100 16.14 13.28 12.19
C ASN A 100 14.98 12.75 13.05
N LEU A 101 14.57 13.51 14.09
CA LEU A 101 13.44 13.12 14.94
C LEU A 101 12.15 13.06 14.11
N VAL A 102 11.93 14.04 13.25
CA VAL A 102 10.77 14.11 12.35
C VAL A 102 10.80 12.96 11.34
N ALA A 103 11.95 12.67 10.71
CA ALA A 103 12.10 11.51 9.83
C ALA A 103 11.74 10.19 10.54
N GLN A 104 12.26 9.97 11.74
CA GLN A 104 11.99 8.74 12.50
C GLN A 104 10.49 8.58 12.81
N LEU A 105 9.77 9.69 13.03
CA LEU A 105 8.31 9.65 13.18
C LEU A 105 7.60 9.26 11.88
N PHE A 106 8.09 9.72 10.73
CA PHE A 106 7.53 9.34 9.42
C PHE A 106 7.75 7.86 9.13
N GLU A 107 8.97 7.36 9.37
CA GLU A 107 9.28 5.94 9.16
C GLU A 107 8.49 5.04 10.12
N SER A 108 8.37 5.43 11.40
CA SER A 108 7.55 4.69 12.37
C SER A 108 6.06 4.66 11.98
N ARG A 109 5.52 5.76 11.44
CA ARG A 109 4.16 5.79 10.89
C ARG A 109 4.02 4.80 9.73
N ARG A 110 4.99 4.76 8.82
CA ARG A 110 4.97 3.83 7.69
C ARG A 110 5.06 2.37 8.15
N GLU A 111 5.92 2.04 9.12
CA GLU A 111 6.02 0.69 9.70
C GLU A 111 4.67 0.23 10.28
N ARG A 112 4.00 1.10 11.03
CA ARG A 112 2.66 0.83 11.54
C ARG A 112 1.69 0.58 10.38
N ASP A 113 1.65 1.46 9.39
CA ASP A 113 0.70 1.36 8.29
C ASP A 113 0.84 0.02 7.54
N ILE A 114 2.07 -0.44 7.29
CA ILE A 114 2.33 -1.76 6.68
C ILE A 114 1.68 -2.88 7.50
N ARG A 115 1.93 -2.91 8.81
CA ARG A 115 1.37 -3.93 9.71
C ARG A 115 -0.15 -3.87 9.78
N VAL A 116 -0.72 -2.67 9.88
CA VAL A 116 -2.17 -2.46 9.98
C VAL A 116 -2.87 -2.88 8.69
N ILE A 117 -2.34 -2.49 7.53
CA ILE A 117 -2.91 -2.86 6.23
C ILE A 117 -2.85 -4.37 6.02
N SER A 118 -1.73 -5.01 6.39
CA SER A 118 -1.61 -6.48 6.34
C SER A 118 -2.64 -7.17 7.26
N ARG A 119 -2.86 -6.67 8.48
CA ARG A 119 -3.90 -7.17 9.39
C ARG A 119 -5.31 -6.97 8.83
N MET A 120 -5.60 -5.81 8.24
CA MET A 120 -6.88 -5.54 7.58
C MET A 120 -7.12 -6.49 6.41
N ALA A 121 -6.09 -6.86 5.64
CA ALA A 121 -6.22 -7.85 4.58
C ALA A 121 -6.58 -9.23 5.14
N GLY A 122 -5.96 -9.65 6.24
CA GLY A 122 -6.31 -10.89 6.94
C GLY A 122 -7.75 -10.88 7.50
N ILE A 123 -8.22 -9.73 8.00
CA ILE A 123 -9.63 -9.57 8.43
C ILE A 123 -10.58 -9.68 7.23
N ALA A 124 -10.26 -9.01 6.12
CA ALA A 124 -11.08 -9.08 4.90
C ALA A 124 -11.20 -10.51 4.36
N ASP A 125 -10.09 -11.26 4.38
CA ASP A 125 -10.08 -12.68 4.01
C ASP A 125 -10.94 -13.52 4.97
N ALA A 126 -10.79 -13.35 6.28
CA ALA A 126 -11.60 -14.06 7.29
C ALA A 126 -13.11 -13.79 7.14
N LEU A 127 -13.51 -12.58 6.72
CA LEU A 127 -14.90 -12.21 6.46
C LEU A 127 -15.47 -12.87 5.19
N ALA A 128 -14.63 -13.17 4.22
CA ALA A 128 -15.06 -13.74 2.94
C ALA A 128 -15.42 -15.23 3.04
N HIS A 129 -15.00 -15.90 4.12
CA HIS A 129 -15.26 -17.31 4.34
C HIS A 129 -16.71 -17.59 4.74
N ALA A 130 -17.22 -18.78 4.44
CA ALA A 130 -18.61 -19.19 4.68
C ALA A 130 -19.02 -19.15 6.18
N SER A 131 -18.07 -19.11 7.10
CA SER A 131 -18.29 -18.92 8.53
C SER A 131 -17.30 -17.87 9.03
N PRO A 132 -17.64 -16.57 8.89
CA PRO A 132 -16.72 -15.50 9.19
C PRO A 132 -16.42 -15.50 10.69
N THR A 133 -15.12 -15.46 11.02
CA THR A 133 -14.68 -15.34 12.41
C THR A 133 -14.54 -13.85 12.72
N LEU A 134 -15.55 -13.27 13.37
CA LEU A 134 -15.51 -11.86 13.73
C LEU A 134 -14.71 -11.66 15.03
N PRO A 135 -13.98 -10.54 15.17
CA PRO A 135 -13.39 -10.15 16.45
C PRO A 135 -14.50 -10.06 17.51
N ALA A 136 -14.37 -10.83 18.59
CA ALA A 136 -15.39 -10.92 19.64
C ALA A 136 -15.37 -9.69 20.58
N ASP A 137 -14.21 -9.07 20.74
CA ASP A 137 -14.02 -7.92 21.62
C ASP A 137 -14.14 -6.60 20.85
N GLN A 138 -15.19 -5.83 21.15
CA GLN A 138 -15.42 -4.52 20.54
C GLN A 138 -14.37 -3.47 20.92
N ALA A 139 -13.63 -3.68 22.01
CA ALA A 139 -12.53 -2.82 22.42
C ALA A 139 -11.21 -3.18 21.71
N SER A 140 -11.14 -4.28 20.96
CA SER A 140 -9.92 -4.69 20.27
C SER A 140 -9.60 -3.82 19.05
N ASP A 141 -8.32 -3.73 18.71
CA ASP A 141 -7.89 -3.09 17.46
C ASP A 141 -8.44 -3.83 16.23
N ASP A 142 -8.58 -5.16 16.28
CA ASP A 142 -9.13 -5.91 15.14
C ASP A 142 -10.61 -5.57 14.89
N TYR A 143 -11.40 -5.33 15.94
CA TYR A 143 -12.78 -4.84 15.78
C TYR A 143 -12.80 -3.42 15.21
N PHE A 144 -11.89 -2.54 15.65
CA PHE A 144 -11.74 -1.21 15.05
C PHE A 144 -11.38 -1.29 13.56
N LEU A 145 -10.41 -2.13 13.18
CA LEU A 145 -10.01 -2.32 11.79
C LEU A 145 -11.12 -2.93 10.93
N LEU A 146 -11.93 -3.84 11.49
CA LEU A 146 -13.14 -4.35 10.85
C LEU A 146 -14.16 -3.24 10.57
N THR A 147 -14.41 -2.36 11.56
CA THR A 147 -15.36 -1.24 11.37
C THR A 147 -14.84 -0.22 10.36
N LEU A 148 -13.52 0.02 10.30
CA LEU A 148 -12.90 0.83 9.26
C LEU A 148 -13.06 0.20 7.87
N LEU A 149 -12.80 -1.09 7.70
CA LEU A 149 -13.01 -1.80 6.42
C LEU A 149 -14.45 -1.65 5.92
N SER A 150 -15.41 -1.75 6.83
CA SER A 150 -16.83 -1.56 6.53
C SER A 150 -17.14 -0.08 6.19
N GLY A 151 -16.57 0.88 6.93
CA GLY A 151 -16.74 2.31 6.66
C GLY A 151 -16.12 2.77 5.34
N MET A 152 -15.08 2.07 4.88
CA MET A 152 -14.45 2.27 3.58
C MET A 152 -15.36 1.88 2.40
N GLU A 153 -16.54 1.28 2.62
CA GLU A 153 -17.55 1.05 1.57
C GLU A 153 -17.88 2.33 0.78
N SER A 154 -17.94 3.47 1.48
CA SER A 154 -18.24 4.79 0.93
C SER A 154 -17.13 5.40 0.04
N VAL A 155 -15.90 4.89 0.14
CA VAL A 155 -14.81 5.32 -0.75
C VAL A 155 -15.08 4.77 -2.14
N ASN A 156 -15.15 5.67 -3.12
CA ASN A 156 -15.38 5.32 -4.51
C ASN A 156 -14.44 4.18 -4.92
N ARG A 157 -15.00 3.16 -5.57
CA ARG A 157 -14.22 2.04 -6.08
C ARG A 157 -13.09 2.62 -6.94
N PRO A 158 -11.82 2.32 -6.63
CA PRO A 158 -10.74 2.74 -7.51
C PRO A 158 -11.02 2.17 -8.90
N ALA A 159 -10.99 3.03 -9.91
CA ALA A 159 -11.05 2.56 -11.29
C ALA A 159 -9.86 1.60 -11.49
N ILE A 160 -10.15 0.42 -12.03
CA ILE A 160 -9.11 -0.52 -12.47
C ILE A 160 -8.50 0.09 -13.73
N GLU A 161 -7.63 1.08 -13.56
CA GLU A 161 -6.82 1.59 -14.66
C GLU A 161 -5.61 0.65 -14.80
N GLU A 162 -5.56 -0.11 -15.91
CA GLU A 162 -4.42 -0.99 -16.21
C GLU A 162 -3.07 -0.23 -16.28
N SER A 163 -3.09 1.09 -16.51
CA SER A 163 -1.91 1.95 -16.43
C SER A 163 -1.47 2.31 -15.01
N ALA A 164 -2.33 2.06 -14.02
CA ALA A 164 -2.06 2.25 -12.60
C ALA A 164 -1.72 0.93 -11.90
N THR A 165 -1.44 -0.15 -12.65
CA THR A 165 -0.89 -1.37 -12.04
C THR A 165 0.43 -1.03 -11.37
N PRO A 166 0.58 -1.31 -10.06
CA PRO A 166 1.86 -1.15 -9.38
C PRO A 166 2.94 -1.94 -10.13
N ASP A 167 4.16 -1.43 -10.12
CA ASP A 167 5.28 -1.95 -10.92
C ASP A 167 5.45 -3.47 -10.68
N SER A 168 4.99 -4.29 -11.64
CA SER A 168 4.89 -5.76 -11.52
C SER A 168 6.24 -6.47 -11.41
N ARG A 169 7.33 -5.70 -11.48
CA ARG A 169 8.70 -6.17 -11.33
C ARG A 169 9.14 -6.26 -9.87
N ALA A 170 8.45 -5.61 -8.94
CA ALA A 170 8.78 -5.63 -7.52
C ALA A 170 7.64 -6.23 -6.68
N CYS A 171 7.98 -7.15 -5.79
CA CYS A 171 7.04 -7.73 -4.82
C CYS A 171 6.74 -6.69 -3.72
N THR A 172 5.74 -5.85 -3.97
CA THR A 172 5.27 -4.79 -3.07
C THR A 172 3.92 -5.16 -2.46
N LEU A 173 3.60 -4.60 -1.30
CA LEU A 173 2.34 -4.87 -0.61
C LEU A 173 1.14 -4.38 -1.44
N GLU A 174 1.23 -3.19 -2.03
CA GLU A 174 0.27 -2.67 -3.02
C GLU A 174 -0.04 -3.70 -4.13
N HIS A 175 1.00 -4.26 -4.73
CA HIS A 175 0.85 -5.20 -5.84
C HIS A 175 0.25 -6.53 -5.38
N ALA A 176 0.71 -7.07 -4.24
CA ALA A 176 0.16 -8.31 -3.70
C ALA A 176 -1.34 -8.18 -3.34
N LEU A 177 -1.75 -7.02 -2.79
CA LEU A 177 -3.16 -6.71 -2.52
C LEU A 177 -3.99 -6.66 -3.81
N TRP A 178 -3.44 -6.02 -4.85
CA TRP A 178 -4.08 -5.94 -6.15
C TRP A 178 -4.24 -7.31 -6.82
N ASP A 179 -3.17 -8.10 -6.86
CA ASP A 179 -3.17 -9.44 -7.43
C ASP A 179 -4.14 -10.36 -6.71
N ALA A 180 -4.18 -10.30 -5.37
CA ALA A 180 -5.16 -11.03 -4.57
C ALA A 180 -6.60 -10.58 -4.91
N ALA A 181 -6.85 -9.29 -5.08
CA ALA A 181 -8.17 -8.79 -5.46
C ALA A 181 -8.62 -9.29 -6.84
N VAL A 182 -7.71 -9.28 -7.82
CA VAL A 182 -7.96 -9.79 -9.18
C VAL A 182 -8.21 -11.30 -9.13
N GLU A 183 -7.45 -12.05 -8.34
CA GLU A 183 -7.67 -13.47 -8.15
C GLU A 183 -9.05 -13.78 -7.58
N VAL A 184 -9.46 -13.10 -6.50
CA VAL A 184 -10.79 -13.26 -5.90
C VAL A 184 -11.89 -12.89 -6.90
N ALA A 185 -11.72 -11.80 -7.67
CA ALA A 185 -12.66 -11.42 -8.71
C ALA A 185 -12.79 -12.50 -9.81
N ASN A 186 -11.66 -13.09 -10.23
CA ASN A 186 -11.64 -14.17 -11.22
C ASN A 186 -12.28 -15.46 -10.69
N GLN A 187 -12.07 -15.80 -9.41
CA GLN A 187 -12.76 -16.92 -8.75
C GLN A 187 -14.28 -16.70 -8.74
N GLY A 188 -14.72 -15.47 -8.45
CA GLY A 188 -16.12 -15.08 -8.53
C GLY A 188 -16.70 -15.23 -9.95
N ALA A 189 -15.96 -14.79 -10.97
CA ALA A 189 -16.37 -14.92 -12.37
C ALA A 189 -16.38 -16.39 -12.87
N ALA A 190 -15.62 -17.27 -12.22
CA ALA A 190 -15.54 -18.70 -12.54
C ALA A 190 -16.56 -19.57 -11.77
N MET A 191 -17.45 -18.98 -10.96
CA MET A 191 -18.45 -19.73 -10.19
C MET A 191 -19.38 -20.55 -11.11
N PRO A 192 -19.47 -21.89 -10.93
CA PRO A 192 -20.27 -22.75 -11.80
C PRO A 192 -21.77 -22.43 -11.75
N GLU A 193 -22.24 -21.88 -10.65
CA GLU A 193 -23.65 -21.54 -10.43
C GLU A 193 -24.10 -20.29 -11.19
N LEU A 194 -23.17 -19.47 -11.71
CA LEU A 194 -23.51 -18.20 -12.37
C LEU A 194 -24.47 -18.38 -13.54
N LYS A 195 -24.30 -19.43 -14.34
CA LYS A 195 -25.21 -19.71 -15.47
C LYS A 195 -26.63 -20.00 -14.99
N HIS A 196 -26.75 -20.83 -13.96
CA HIS A 196 -28.04 -21.17 -13.37
C HIS A 196 -28.68 -19.95 -12.71
N MET A 197 -27.92 -19.16 -11.95
CA MET A 197 -28.36 -17.91 -11.36
C MET A 197 -28.86 -16.93 -12.42
N ALA A 198 -28.05 -16.64 -13.44
CA ALA A 198 -28.42 -15.70 -14.51
C ALA A 198 -29.71 -16.14 -15.22
N PHE A 199 -29.87 -17.44 -15.51
CA PHE A 199 -31.07 -17.99 -16.11
C PHE A 199 -32.30 -17.83 -15.19
N THR A 200 -32.19 -18.28 -13.93
CA THR A 200 -33.31 -18.25 -12.97
C THR A 200 -33.69 -16.82 -12.60
N THR A 201 -32.73 -15.94 -12.34
CA THR A 201 -32.98 -14.51 -12.08
C THR A 201 -33.65 -13.84 -13.29
N SER A 202 -33.21 -14.15 -14.51
CA SER A 202 -33.84 -13.61 -15.73
C SER A 202 -35.28 -14.11 -15.89
N LYS A 203 -35.55 -15.39 -15.61
CA LYS A 203 -36.91 -15.96 -15.63
C LYS A 203 -37.83 -15.27 -14.61
N LEU A 204 -37.35 -15.08 -13.39
CA LEU A 204 -38.11 -14.39 -12.33
C LEU A 204 -38.33 -12.92 -12.69
N ALA A 205 -37.32 -12.23 -13.21
CA ALA A 205 -37.43 -10.83 -13.64
C ALA A 205 -38.38 -10.64 -14.83
N GLN A 206 -38.49 -11.61 -15.74
CA GLN A 206 -39.48 -11.59 -16.81
C GLN A 206 -40.92 -11.69 -16.28
N LYS A 207 -41.14 -12.48 -15.21
CA LYS A 207 -42.48 -12.67 -14.63
C LYS A 207 -42.88 -11.52 -13.70
N TYR A 208 -41.97 -11.04 -12.87
CA TYR A 208 -42.26 -10.10 -11.78
C TYR A 208 -41.69 -8.69 -11.98
N GLY A 209 -40.87 -8.47 -13.01
CA GLY A 209 -40.17 -7.19 -13.24
C GLY A 209 -38.84 -7.07 -12.51
N ASN A 210 -38.22 -5.89 -12.61
CA ASN A 210 -36.97 -5.55 -11.93
C ASN A 210 -37.18 -4.26 -11.11
N PRO A 211 -37.01 -4.26 -9.77
CA PRO A 211 -36.54 -5.38 -8.93
C PRO A 211 -37.55 -6.52 -8.79
N ILE A 212 -37.04 -7.75 -8.61
CA ILE A 212 -37.84 -8.93 -8.24
C ILE A 212 -38.40 -8.69 -6.81
N PRO A 213 -39.70 -8.91 -6.55
CA PRO A 213 -40.30 -8.69 -5.25
C PRO A 213 -39.76 -9.66 -4.19
N PRO A 214 -39.93 -9.35 -2.89
CA PRO A 214 -39.51 -10.21 -1.79
C PRO A 214 -40.07 -11.63 -1.89
N SER A 215 -39.37 -12.59 -1.29
CA SER A 215 -39.68 -14.03 -1.43
C SER A 215 -41.10 -14.39 -0.98
N GLU A 216 -41.65 -13.63 -0.04
CA GLU A 216 -42.98 -13.79 0.55
C GLU A 216 -44.10 -13.47 -0.44
N GLU A 217 -43.83 -12.61 -1.43
CA GLU A 217 -44.76 -12.16 -2.47
C GLU A 217 -44.69 -13.04 -3.73
N LEU A 218 -43.72 -13.95 -3.81
CA LEU A 218 -43.59 -14.91 -4.91
C LEU A 218 -44.56 -16.09 -4.75
N GLU A 219 -44.99 -16.64 -5.89
CA GLU A 219 -45.71 -17.92 -5.92
C GLU A 219 -44.84 -19.03 -5.32
N PRO A 220 -45.42 -20.09 -4.71
CA PRO A 220 -44.66 -21.11 -3.99
C PRO A 220 -43.49 -21.73 -4.78
N THR A 221 -43.71 -22.04 -6.06
CA THR A 221 -42.69 -22.60 -6.96
C THR A 221 -41.58 -21.61 -7.30
N ASP A 222 -41.93 -20.34 -7.49
CA ASP A 222 -40.97 -19.27 -7.78
C ASP A 222 -40.19 -18.86 -6.52
N ARG A 223 -40.82 -18.99 -5.34
CA ARG A 223 -40.17 -18.84 -4.04
C ARG A 223 -39.12 -19.91 -3.81
N GLU A 224 -39.42 -21.18 -4.09
CA GLU A 224 -38.44 -22.27 -4.01
C GLU A 224 -37.26 -22.02 -4.96
N LEU A 225 -37.55 -21.60 -6.20
CA LEU A 225 -36.52 -21.19 -7.17
C LEU A 225 -35.67 -20.03 -6.65
N PHE A 226 -36.29 -18.97 -6.14
CA PHE A 226 -35.56 -17.82 -5.57
C PHE A 226 -34.70 -18.23 -4.37
N ASN A 227 -35.25 -19.02 -3.45
CA ASN A 227 -34.55 -19.51 -2.26
C ASN A 227 -33.37 -20.41 -2.62
N SER A 228 -33.46 -21.18 -3.71
CA SER A 228 -32.34 -21.97 -4.22
C SER A 228 -31.16 -21.12 -4.70
N LEU A 229 -31.40 -19.86 -5.10
CA LEU A 229 -30.35 -18.92 -5.52
C LEU A 229 -29.66 -18.24 -4.36
N VAL A 230 -30.32 -18.09 -3.21
CA VAL A 230 -29.83 -17.30 -2.07
C VAL A 230 -28.41 -17.68 -1.65
N PRO A 231 -28.04 -18.97 -1.48
CA PRO A 231 -26.68 -19.35 -1.10
C PRO A 231 -25.63 -18.92 -2.12
N ALA A 232 -25.93 -19.04 -3.41
CA ALA A 232 -25.01 -18.67 -4.48
C ALA A 232 -24.87 -17.13 -4.61
N LEU A 233 -25.98 -16.40 -4.46
CA LEU A 233 -25.98 -14.93 -4.36
C LEU A 233 -25.17 -14.43 -3.15
N GLN A 234 -25.29 -15.09 -2.00
CA GLN A 234 -24.50 -14.77 -0.80
C GLN A 234 -23.01 -14.99 -1.04
N ARG A 235 -22.61 -16.12 -1.64
CA ARG A 235 -21.21 -16.38 -2.01
C ARG A 235 -20.67 -15.35 -3.00
N MET A 236 -21.44 -15.00 -4.04
CA MET A 236 -21.06 -13.99 -5.02
C MET A 236 -20.89 -12.60 -4.37
N ARG A 237 -21.80 -12.23 -3.45
CA ARG A 237 -21.69 -11.00 -2.67
C ARG A 237 -20.43 -11.00 -1.80
N ALA A 238 -20.16 -12.09 -1.07
CA ALA A 238 -18.96 -12.20 -0.23
C ALA A 238 -17.67 -12.07 -1.06
N THR A 239 -17.61 -12.75 -2.22
CA THR A 239 -16.46 -12.69 -3.14
C THR A 239 -16.25 -11.27 -3.68
N ARG A 240 -17.33 -10.60 -4.08
CA ARG A 240 -17.28 -9.20 -4.55
C ARG A 240 -16.78 -8.26 -3.46
N VAL A 241 -17.36 -8.33 -2.26
CA VAL A 241 -16.97 -7.49 -1.13
C VAL A 241 -15.50 -7.71 -0.79
N HIS A 242 -15.04 -8.97 -0.76
CA HIS A 242 -13.64 -9.30 -0.50
C HIS A 242 -12.70 -8.66 -1.53
N ALA A 243 -12.98 -8.83 -2.83
CA ALA A 243 -12.17 -8.20 -3.88
C ALA A 243 -12.16 -6.66 -3.77
N GLU A 244 -13.31 -6.04 -3.49
CA GLU A 244 -13.41 -4.59 -3.30
C GLU A 244 -12.62 -4.12 -2.06
N SER A 245 -12.65 -4.87 -0.94
CA SER A 245 -11.85 -4.58 0.25
C SER A 245 -10.35 -4.62 -0.06
N LEU A 246 -9.87 -5.64 -0.76
CA LEU A 246 -8.46 -5.76 -1.15
C LEU A 246 -8.01 -4.61 -2.08
N MET A 247 -8.83 -4.21 -3.05
CA MET A 247 -8.55 -3.06 -3.91
C MET A 247 -8.46 -1.75 -3.11
N LYS A 248 -9.32 -1.56 -2.11
CA LYS A 248 -9.28 -0.38 -1.25
C LYS A 248 -8.07 -0.40 -0.32
N LEU A 249 -7.65 -1.56 0.15
CA LEU A 249 -6.42 -1.70 0.90
C LEU A 249 -5.18 -1.40 0.04
N ALA A 250 -5.16 -1.80 -1.23
CA ALA A 250 -4.11 -1.39 -2.17
C ALA A 250 -4.06 0.14 -2.32
N LEU A 251 -5.21 0.80 -2.46
CA LEU A 251 -5.29 2.26 -2.52
C LEU A 251 -4.83 2.92 -1.20
N LEU A 252 -5.19 2.36 -0.04
CA LEU A 252 -4.74 2.83 1.27
C LEU A 252 -3.22 2.72 1.42
N GLU A 253 -2.64 1.62 0.95
CA GLU A 253 -1.20 1.40 0.91
C GLU A 253 -0.50 2.45 0.03
N SER A 254 -0.99 2.61 -1.20
CA SER A 254 -0.46 3.57 -2.17
C SER A 254 -0.48 4.99 -1.61
N THR A 255 -1.56 5.32 -0.89
CA THR A 255 -1.72 6.59 -0.17
C THR A 255 -0.67 6.74 0.94
N SER A 256 -0.46 5.71 1.77
CA SER A 256 0.57 5.72 2.82
C SER A 256 1.98 5.95 2.24
N LYS A 257 2.32 5.27 1.13
CA LYS A 257 3.59 5.50 0.40
C LYS A 257 3.70 6.90 -0.18
N ALA A 258 2.65 7.42 -0.79
CA ALA A 258 2.62 8.77 -1.34
C ALA A 258 2.77 9.83 -0.24
N MET A 259 2.10 9.64 0.90
CA MET A 259 2.25 10.52 2.07
C MET A 259 3.69 10.50 2.60
N LEU A 260 4.31 9.34 2.75
CA LEU A 260 5.72 9.27 3.17
C LEU A 260 6.65 10.03 2.22
N ARG A 261 6.46 9.87 0.90
CA ARG A 261 7.24 10.62 -0.11
C ARG A 261 7.05 12.14 0.03
N ALA A 262 5.81 12.60 0.21
CA ALA A 262 5.53 14.02 0.42
C ALA A 262 6.21 14.55 1.69
N LEU A 263 6.16 13.77 2.79
CA LEU A 263 6.79 14.13 4.06
C LEU A 263 8.33 14.19 3.96
N HIS A 264 8.96 13.25 3.24
CA HIS A 264 10.40 13.32 2.95
C HIS A 264 10.75 14.51 2.07
N GLN A 265 9.90 14.88 1.12
CA GLN A 265 10.11 16.08 0.32
C GLN A 265 10.02 17.35 1.18
N ASP A 266 9.02 17.47 2.06
CA ASP A 266 8.92 18.58 3.01
C ASP A 266 10.18 18.71 3.87
N GLN A 267 10.68 17.58 4.37
CA GLN A 267 11.90 17.54 5.18
C GLN A 267 13.15 17.95 4.39
N ASN A 268 13.25 17.60 3.12
CA ASN A 268 14.38 17.97 2.26
C ASN A 268 14.31 19.46 1.87
N GLU A 269 13.11 20.00 1.64
CA GLU A 269 12.89 21.41 1.30
C GLU A 269 13.14 22.32 2.52
N MET A 270 12.65 21.95 3.70
CA MET A 270 12.74 22.74 4.94
C MET A 270 13.10 21.86 6.15
N PRO A 271 14.38 21.44 6.30
CA PRO A 271 14.79 20.53 7.35
C PRO A 271 14.62 21.14 8.74
N GLY A 272 14.01 20.39 9.66
CA GLY A 272 13.79 20.81 11.05
C GLY A 272 12.59 21.74 11.27
N ASP A 273 11.94 22.22 10.21
CA ASP A 273 10.74 23.03 10.31
C ASP A 273 9.47 22.16 10.33
N ILE A 274 8.99 21.84 11.54
CA ILE A 274 7.76 21.06 11.73
C ILE A 274 6.54 21.79 11.16
N SER A 275 6.55 23.13 11.11
CA SER A 275 5.41 23.90 10.58
C SER A 275 5.24 23.74 9.07
N TYR A 276 6.30 23.32 8.37
CA TYR A 276 6.29 23.04 6.94
C TYR A 276 5.78 21.63 6.57
N THR A 277 5.63 20.76 7.57
CA THR A 277 5.23 19.35 7.38
C THR A 277 3.79 19.26 6.86
N GLY A 278 3.59 18.54 5.74
CA GLY A 278 2.30 18.33 5.09
C GLY A 278 2.01 19.32 3.95
N THR A 279 2.87 20.31 3.70
CA THR A 279 2.65 21.30 2.65
C THR A 279 2.81 20.71 1.25
N THR A 280 3.76 19.77 1.06
CA THR A 280 3.93 19.05 -0.23
C THR A 280 2.68 18.25 -0.57
N TRP A 281 2.07 17.55 0.38
CA TRP A 281 0.83 16.80 0.13
C TRP A 281 -0.30 17.71 -0.35
N GLN A 282 -0.48 18.86 0.30
CA GLN A 282 -1.48 19.87 -0.10
C GLN A 282 -1.21 20.39 -1.51
N ARG A 283 0.07 20.64 -1.84
CA ARG A 283 0.51 21.07 -3.17
C ARG A 283 0.20 20.01 -4.23
N TRP A 284 0.52 18.75 -3.97
CA TRP A 284 0.22 17.63 -4.88
C TRP A 284 -1.30 17.49 -5.11
N ALA A 285 -2.11 17.66 -4.06
CA ALA A 285 -3.57 17.64 -4.18
C ALA A 285 -4.09 18.80 -5.06
N GLN A 286 -3.57 20.01 -4.88
CA GLN A 286 -3.94 21.18 -5.70
C GLN A 286 -3.51 21.03 -7.17
N GLN A 287 -2.42 20.30 -7.43
CA GLN A 287 -1.90 20.03 -8.77
C GLN A 287 -2.55 18.82 -9.45
N GLY A 288 -3.50 18.14 -8.80
CA GLY A 288 -4.16 16.95 -9.33
C GLY A 288 -3.27 15.70 -9.36
N GLN A 289 -2.14 15.70 -8.64
CA GLN A 289 -1.24 14.55 -8.51
C GLN A 289 -1.73 13.54 -7.46
N VAL A 290 -2.66 13.95 -6.60
CA VAL A 290 -3.36 13.08 -5.64
C VAL A 290 -4.79 12.87 -6.13
N THR A 291 -5.20 11.62 -6.25
CA THR A 291 -6.58 11.31 -6.65
C THR A 291 -7.57 11.62 -5.53
N PRO A 292 -8.86 11.87 -5.85
CA PRO A 292 -9.89 12.02 -4.82
C PRO A 292 -9.98 10.82 -3.86
N GLY A 293 -9.75 9.61 -4.39
CA GLY A 293 -9.69 8.38 -3.59
C GLY A 293 -8.53 8.39 -2.59
N GLN A 294 -7.32 8.77 -3.02
CA GLN A 294 -6.18 8.93 -2.11
C GLN A 294 -6.45 9.99 -1.04
N HIS A 295 -7.08 11.11 -1.41
CA HIS A 295 -7.44 12.16 -0.45
C HIS A 295 -8.41 11.64 0.63
N GLN A 296 -9.40 10.82 0.26
CA GLN A 296 -10.29 10.16 1.22
C GLN A 296 -9.55 9.15 2.11
N MET A 297 -8.58 8.41 1.56
CA MET A 297 -7.77 7.46 2.34
C MET A 297 -6.90 8.13 3.41
N VAL A 298 -6.55 9.41 3.27
CA VAL A 298 -5.86 10.16 4.33
C VAL A 298 -6.70 10.20 5.61
N ALA A 299 -8.03 10.32 5.51
CA ALA A 299 -8.91 10.28 6.68
C ALA A 299 -8.86 8.91 7.39
N VAL A 300 -8.75 7.82 6.62
CA VAL A 300 -8.57 6.46 7.15
C VAL A 300 -7.23 6.33 7.86
N LEU A 301 -6.13 6.80 7.24
CA LEU A 301 -4.80 6.80 7.86
C LEU A 301 -4.77 7.63 9.15
N ASN A 302 -5.48 8.76 9.19
CA ASN A 302 -5.60 9.58 10.38
C ASN A 302 -6.38 8.87 11.50
N ALA A 303 -7.47 8.18 11.16
CA ALA A 303 -8.23 7.37 12.13
C ALA A 303 -7.37 6.24 12.70
N ILE A 304 -6.60 5.55 11.84
CA ILE A 304 -5.62 4.54 12.27
C ILE A 304 -4.61 5.17 13.22
N ASN A 305 -4.02 6.32 12.87
CA ASN A 305 -3.03 7.00 13.69
C ASN A 305 -3.55 7.43 15.07
N GLN A 306 -4.84 7.77 15.19
CA GLN A 306 -5.46 8.13 16.46
C GLN A 306 -5.68 6.92 17.36
N ARG A 307 -6.05 5.76 16.79
CA ARG A 307 -6.36 4.55 17.56
C ARG A 307 -5.13 3.68 17.83
N ILE A 308 -4.31 3.49 16.80
CA ILE A 308 -3.09 2.69 16.81
C ILE A 308 -1.95 3.67 16.54
N PRO A 309 -1.39 4.32 17.57
CA PRO A 309 -0.34 5.31 17.38
C PRO A 309 0.92 4.66 16.81
N ALA A 310 1.69 5.44 16.05
CA ALA A 310 3.02 5.02 15.66
C ALA A 310 3.89 4.88 16.92
N ASP A 311 4.76 3.89 16.87
CA ASP A 311 5.69 3.56 17.92
C ASP A 311 6.66 4.74 18.18
N ALA A 312 6.91 5.10 19.44
CA ALA A 312 7.85 6.17 19.74
C ALA A 312 9.25 5.83 19.20
N PRO A 313 9.99 6.80 18.63
CA PRO A 313 11.32 6.57 18.07
C PRO A 313 12.23 5.92 19.12
N ALA A 314 13.16 5.07 18.70
CA ALA A 314 14.05 4.32 19.60
C ALA A 314 14.85 5.24 20.56
N SER A 315 15.05 6.51 20.20
CA SER A 315 15.66 7.53 21.07
C SER A 315 14.85 7.83 22.34
N ALA A 316 13.54 7.59 22.34
CA ALA A 316 12.66 7.78 23.49
C ALA A 316 12.57 6.55 24.40
N ARG A 317 12.95 5.36 23.93
CA ARG A 317 12.79 4.08 24.66
C ARG A 317 13.92 3.74 25.63
N ARG A 318 14.96 4.59 25.75
CA ARG A 318 16.08 4.38 26.68
C ARG A 318 15.98 5.18 27.99
N ALA A 319 14.80 5.72 28.30
CA ALA A 319 14.56 6.48 29.52
C ALA A 319 13.89 5.66 30.66
N GLU A 320 13.84 4.33 30.53
CA GLU A 320 13.42 3.41 31.60
C GLU A 320 14.57 2.46 31.99
#